data_AF-A0A439WCM3-F1
#
_entry.id   AF-A0A439WCM3-F1
#
_cell.length_a   1.000
_cell.length_b   1.000
_cell.length_c   1.000
_cell.angle_alpha   90.00
_cell.angle_beta   90.00
_cell.angle_gamma   90.00
#
_symmetry.space_group_name_H-M   'P 1'
#
loop_
_entity.id
_entity.type
_entity.pdbx_description
1 polymer ?
#
loop_
_entity_poly.entity_id
_entity_poly.type
_entity_poly.pdbx_seq_one_letter_code
_entity_poly.pdbx_strand_id
1 'polypeptide(L)'
;MKPMIATETEQPEIYATVKRERAAIHRAASKMSKHMRGLSDVSQKQVIAELTAAWILATYPEDLDLALSLSDAMRHQTDIYLRESKKPGAHH
;
A
#
# COMPACT_ATOMS: atom_id res chain seq x y z
N MET A 1 -15.44 10.61 8.39
CA MET A 1 -14.43 10.72 9.47
C MET A 1 -13.11 11.15 8.83
N LYS A 2 -12.36 12.08 9.42
CA LYS A 2 -11.02 12.42 8.91
C LYS A 2 -10.14 11.19 9.15
N PRO A 3 -9.43 10.65 8.16
CA PRO A 3 -8.58 9.50 8.39
C PRO A 3 -7.52 9.85 9.43
N MET A 4 -7.43 9.03 10.47
CA MET A 4 -6.41 9.17 11.49
C MET A 4 -5.12 8.58 10.92
N ILE A 5 -4.23 9.44 10.47
CA ILE A 5 -2.90 9.04 10.01
C ILE A 5 -2.05 8.90 11.27
N ALA A 6 -1.74 7.68 11.67
CA ALA A 6 -0.80 7.44 12.75
C ALA A 6 0.56 8.06 12.40
N THR A 7 1.10 8.84 13.33
CA THR A 7 2.40 9.49 13.22
C THR A 7 3.53 8.54 13.64
N GLU A 8 4.77 8.87 13.26
CA GLU A 8 5.96 8.12 13.73
C GLU A 8 6.06 8.09 15.26
N THR A 9 5.54 9.11 15.95
CA THR A 9 5.43 9.15 17.41
C THR A 9 4.36 8.23 17.98
N GLU A 10 3.26 8.00 17.24
CA GLU A 10 2.16 7.13 17.69
C GLU A 10 2.45 5.65 17.42
N GLN A 11 3.22 5.31 16.37
CA GLN A 11 3.59 3.93 16.03
C GLN A 11 5.08 3.78 15.67
N PRO A 12 5.99 4.04 16.62
CA PRO A 12 7.43 4.09 16.33
C PRO A 12 8.00 2.77 15.82
N GLU A 13 7.50 1.63 16.29
CA GLU A 13 8.00 0.30 15.90
C GLU A 13 7.65 -0.05 14.44
N ILE A 14 6.44 0.31 14.00
CA ILE A 14 6.01 0.08 12.61
C ILE A 14 6.81 0.99 11.67
N TYR A 15 6.95 2.27 12.03
CA TYR A 15 7.77 3.20 11.26
C TYR A 15 9.23 2.77 11.18
N ALA A 16 9.82 2.29 12.28
CA ALA A 16 11.18 1.78 12.30
C ALA A 16 11.35 0.57 11.37
N THR A 17 10.38 -0.36 11.39
CA THR A 17 10.38 -1.54 10.51
C THR A 17 10.28 -1.14 9.04
N VAL A 18 9.29 -0.31 8.68
CA VAL A 18 9.11 0.18 7.31
C VAL A 18 10.34 0.94 6.82
N LYS A 19 10.96 1.76 7.68
CA LYS A 19 12.18 2.51 7.35
C LYS A 19 13.37 1.59 7.12
N ARG A 20 13.57 0.59 7.98
CA ARG A 20 14.63 -0.42 7.85
C ARG A 20 14.48 -1.22 6.55
N GLU A 21 13.26 -1.55 6.18
CA GLU A 21 12.96 -2.44 5.04
C GLU A 21 12.67 -1.69 3.74
N ARG A 22 12.64 -0.34 3.77
CA ARG A 22 12.25 0.53 2.65
C ARG A 22 12.90 0.16 1.31
N ALA A 23 14.21 -0.10 1.32
CA ALA A 23 14.92 -0.45 0.09
C ALA A 23 14.46 -1.80 -0.50
N ALA A 24 14.17 -2.79 0.35
CA ALA A 24 13.63 -4.08 -0.08
C ALA A 24 12.19 -3.93 -0.59
N ILE A 25 11.36 -3.15 0.12
CA ILE A 25 9.98 -2.83 -0.27
C ILE A 25 9.95 -2.20 -1.66
N HIS A 26 10.77 -1.17 -1.90
CA HIS A 26 10.83 -0.51 -3.22
C HIS A 26 11.28 -1.45 -4.34
N ARG A 27 12.29 -2.31 -4.08
CA ARG A 27 12.73 -3.30 -5.07
C ARG A 27 11.63 -4.31 -5.40
N ALA A 28 10.91 -4.80 -4.38
CA ALA A 28 9.80 -5.74 -4.58
C ALA A 28 8.67 -5.08 -5.38
N ALA A 29 8.24 -3.88 -5.00
CA ALA A 29 7.21 -3.14 -5.72
C ALA A 29 7.60 -2.86 -7.18
N SER A 30 8.85 -2.44 -7.42
CA SER A 30 9.38 -2.21 -8.77
C SER A 30 9.45 -3.50 -9.61
N LYS A 31 9.76 -4.64 -8.99
CA LYS A 31 9.74 -5.93 -9.66
C LYS A 31 8.31 -6.34 -10.05
N MET A 32 7.35 -6.20 -9.14
CA MET A 32 5.95 -6.52 -9.43
C MET A 32 5.38 -5.62 -10.53
N SER A 33 5.68 -4.32 -10.49
CA SER A 33 5.20 -3.38 -11.52
C SER A 33 5.71 -3.71 -12.92
N LYS A 34 6.89 -4.34 -13.05
CA LYS A 34 7.39 -4.83 -14.35
C LYS A 34 6.48 -5.89 -14.96
N HIS A 35 5.89 -6.78 -14.16
CA HIS A 35 5.01 -7.84 -14.65
C HIS A 35 3.68 -7.31 -15.21
N MET A 36 3.33 -6.08 -14.85
CA MET A 36 2.12 -5.41 -15.35
C MET A 36 2.38 -4.60 -16.64
N ARG A 37 3.65 -4.48 -17.08
CA ARG A 37 4.02 -3.74 -18.31
C ARG A 37 3.49 -4.50 -19.53
N GLY A 38 2.59 -3.87 -20.28
CA GLY A 38 1.93 -4.46 -21.46
C GLY A 38 0.43 -4.66 -21.29
N LEU A 39 -0.08 -4.58 -20.06
CA LEU A 39 -1.52 -4.52 -19.81
C LEU A 39 -2.06 -3.12 -20.05
N SER A 40 -3.34 -3.01 -20.40
CA SER A 40 -4.06 -1.73 -20.45
C SER A 40 -4.12 -1.08 -19.05
N ASP A 41 -4.37 0.22 -18.99
CA ASP A 41 -4.47 0.94 -17.72
C ASP A 41 -5.59 0.37 -16.82
N VAL A 42 -6.71 -0.05 -17.39
CA VAL A 42 -7.81 -0.73 -16.68
C VAL A 42 -7.36 -2.08 -16.15
N SER A 43 -6.69 -2.90 -16.97
CA SER A 43 -6.20 -4.21 -16.54
C SER A 43 -5.13 -4.10 -15.46
N GLN A 44 -4.26 -3.09 -15.50
CA GLN A 44 -3.29 -2.85 -14.42
C GLN A 44 -3.99 -2.52 -13.09
N LYS A 45 -5.05 -1.72 -13.11
CA LYS A 45 -5.86 -1.42 -11.91
C LYS A 45 -6.52 -2.69 -11.35
N GLN A 46 -7.08 -3.51 -12.23
CA GLN A 46 -7.72 -4.77 -11.84
C GLN A 46 -6.74 -5.74 -11.19
N VAL A 47 -5.54 -5.90 -11.76
CA VAL A 47 -4.48 -6.75 -11.17
C VAL A 47 -4.10 -6.28 -9.76
N ILE A 48 -3.98 -4.97 -9.52
CA ILE A 48 -3.66 -4.44 -8.19
C ILE A 48 -4.80 -4.76 -7.20
N ALA A 49 -6.06 -4.62 -7.63
CA ALA A 49 -7.21 -4.95 -6.79
C ALA A 49 -7.24 -6.45 -6.44
N GLU A 50 -7.04 -7.33 -7.42
CA GLU A 50 -7.01 -8.78 -7.22
C GLU A 50 -5.85 -9.23 -6.32
N LEU A 51 -4.65 -8.68 -6.53
CA LEU A 51 -3.49 -8.95 -5.68
C LEU A 51 -3.73 -8.52 -4.23
N THR A 52 -4.37 -7.36 -4.03
CA THR A 52 -4.71 -6.85 -2.70
C THR A 52 -5.70 -7.78 -2.01
N ALA A 53 -6.80 -8.14 -2.69
CA ALA A 53 -7.80 -9.05 -2.16
C ALA A 53 -7.21 -10.43 -1.84
N ALA A 54 -6.38 -10.98 -2.74
CA ALA A 54 -5.73 -12.28 -2.54
C ALA A 54 -4.81 -12.28 -1.31
N TRP A 55 -4.02 -11.22 -1.10
CA TRP A 55 -3.16 -11.10 0.08
C TRP A 55 -3.97 -10.99 1.38
N ILE A 56 -5.02 -10.16 1.38
CA ILE A 56 -5.88 -9.98 2.55
C ILE A 56 -6.53 -11.32 2.92
N LEU A 57 -7.15 -12.00 1.96
CA LEU A 57 -7.83 -13.28 2.20
C LEU A 57 -6.85 -14.40 2.56
N ALA A 58 -5.61 -14.38 2.08
CA ALA A 58 -4.58 -15.33 2.51
C ALA A 58 -4.15 -15.11 3.98
N THR A 59 -4.27 -13.89 4.50
CA THR A 59 -3.86 -13.53 5.86
C THR A 59 -5.03 -13.61 6.85
N TYR A 60 -6.23 -13.23 6.41
CA TYR A 60 -7.45 -13.15 7.20
C TYR A 60 -8.62 -13.82 6.45
N PRO A 61 -8.60 -15.16 6.30
CA PRO A 61 -9.54 -15.86 5.42
C PRO A 61 -10.99 -15.86 5.90
N GLU A 62 -11.23 -15.79 7.21
CA GLU A 62 -12.54 -16.05 7.81
C GLU A 62 -13.32 -14.78 8.20
N ASP A 63 -12.72 -13.59 8.06
CA ASP A 63 -13.32 -12.33 8.52
C ASP A 63 -13.43 -11.33 7.37
N LEU A 64 -14.61 -11.29 6.75
CA LEU A 64 -14.90 -10.40 5.62
C LEU A 64 -14.89 -8.93 6.04
N ASP A 65 -15.39 -8.60 7.25
CA ASP A 65 -15.46 -7.23 7.72
C ASP A 65 -14.04 -6.68 7.97
N LEU A 66 -13.18 -7.49 8.58
CA LEU A 66 -11.76 -7.17 8.71
C LEU A 66 -11.07 -7.04 7.35
N ALA A 67 -11.36 -7.95 6.41
CA ALA A 67 -10.79 -7.91 5.07
C ALA A 67 -11.15 -6.61 4.33
N LEU A 68 -12.42 -6.20 4.41
CA LEU A 68 -12.89 -4.94 3.84
C LEU A 68 -12.23 -3.73 4.52
N SER A 69 -12.13 -3.74 5.86
CA SER A 69 -11.44 -2.68 6.62
C SER A 69 -9.96 -2.55 6.23
N LEU A 70 -9.27 -3.65 5.95
CA LEU A 70 -7.88 -3.64 5.51
C LEU A 70 -7.71 -3.08 4.09
N SER A 71 -8.62 -3.43 3.18
CA SER A 71 -8.67 -2.85 1.84
C SER A 71 -8.80 -1.32 1.89
N ASP A 72 -9.71 -0.82 2.74
CA ASP A 72 -9.87 0.62 2.95
C ASP A 72 -8.61 1.27 3.56
N ALA A 73 -7.96 0.61 4.51
CA ALA A 73 -6.70 1.09 5.08
C ALA A 73 -5.59 1.19 4.03
N MET A 74 -5.48 0.21 3.11
CA MET A 74 -4.50 0.23 2.02
C MET A 74 -4.77 1.35 1.01
N ARG A 75 -6.04 1.59 0.67
CA ARG A 75 -6.43 2.75 -0.14
C ARG A 75 -6.02 4.04 0.56
N HIS A 76 -6.28 4.15 1.85
CA HIS A 76 -5.91 5.33 2.61
C HIS A 76 -4.40 5.57 2.62
N GLN A 77 -3.60 4.52 2.83
CA GLN A 77 -2.14 4.60 2.76
C GLN A 77 -1.64 5.03 1.36
N THR A 78 -2.31 4.56 0.30
CA THR A 78 -2.03 5.00 -1.07
C THR A 78 -2.26 6.51 -1.23
N ASP A 79 -3.38 7.03 -0.73
CA ASP A 79 -3.68 8.46 -0.77
C ASP A 79 -2.61 9.29 -0.03
N ILE A 80 -2.09 8.79 1.10
CA ILE A 80 -0.99 9.43 1.84
C ILE A 80 0.25 9.52 0.94
N TYR A 81 0.70 8.41 0.37
CA TYR A 81 1.90 8.41 -0.48
C TYR A 81 1.75 9.29 -1.72
N LEU A 82 0.57 9.32 -2.35
CA LEU A 82 0.29 10.20 -3.47
C LEU A 82 0.35 11.68 -3.06
N ARG A 83 -0.24 12.06 -1.91
CA ARG A 83 -0.14 13.43 -1.39
C ARG A 83 1.29 13.81 -1.05
N GLU A 84 2.05 12.90 -0.44
CA GLU A 84 3.46 13.14 -0.10
C GLU A 84 4.35 13.29 -1.33
N SER A 85 4.11 12.51 -2.39
CA SER A 85 4.83 12.61 -3.67
C SER A 85 4.67 13.97 -4.36
N LYS A 86 3.64 14.73 -3.99
CA LYS A 86 3.34 16.06 -4.57
C LYS A 86 3.77 17.21 -3.67
N LYS A 87 4.38 16.95 -2.50
CA LYS A 87 4.91 18.01 -1.63
C LYS A 87 6.17 18.62 -2.25
N PRO A 88 6.34 19.96 -2.22
CA PRO A 88 7.56 20.62 -2.68
C PRO A 88 8.78 20.09 -1.90
N GLY A 89 9.82 19.65 -2.62
CA GLY A 89 11.05 19.08 -2.03
C GLY A 89 11.08 17.57 -1.85
N ALA A 90 10.01 16.85 -2.23
CA ALA A 90 10.06 15.38 -2.31
C ALA A 90 10.90 14.94 -3.53
N HIS A 91 12.14 14.52 -3.30
CA HIS A 91 12.94 13.84 -4.32
C HIS A 91 12.58 12.35 -4.34
N HIS A 92 12.13 11.86 -5.51
CA HIS A 92 11.88 10.45 -5.78
C HIS A 92 13.15 9.74 -6.23
#